data_AF-A0A659QIF5-F1
#
_entry.id   AF-A0A659QIF5-F1
#
_cell.length_a   1.000
_cell.length_b   1.000
_cell.length_c   1.000
_cell.angle_alpha   90.00
_cell.angle_beta   90.00
_cell.angle_gamma   90.00
#
_symmetry.space_group_name_H-M   'P 1'
#
loop_
_entity.id
_entity.type
_entity.pdbx_description
1 polymer ?
#
loop_
_entity_poly.entity_id
_entity_poly.type
_entity_poly.pdbx_seq_one_letter_code
_entity_poly.pdbx_strand_id
1 'polypeptide(L)'
;MLMLFFTVAMVHIVALMSPGPDFFFVSQTAVSRSRKEAMMGVLGITCGVMVWAGVALLGLHLIIEKMAWLHTIIMVGGGLYLCWMGYQ
;
A
#
# COMPACT_ATOMS: atom_id res chain seq x y z
N MET A 1 -3.43 -21.88 12.30
CA MET A 1 -2.73 -21.60 11.02
C MET A 1 -3.71 -21.36 9.88
N LEU A 2 -4.58 -22.32 9.52
CA LEU A 2 -5.55 -22.15 8.42
C LEU A 2 -6.54 -20.99 8.62
N MET A 3 -7.06 -20.83 9.84
CA MET A 3 -7.94 -19.70 10.20
C MET A 3 -7.28 -18.33 10.00
N LEU A 4 -6.01 -18.20 10.42
CA LEU A 4 -5.23 -16.96 10.33
C LEU A 4 -4.97 -16.59 8.86
N PHE A 5 -4.68 -17.59 8.02
CA PHE A 5 -4.58 -17.42 6.58
C PHE A 5 -5.88 -16.90 5.97
N PHE A 6 -7.03 -17.53 6.29
CA PHE A 6 -8.33 -17.08 5.76
C PHE A 6 -8.69 -15.67 6.23
N THR A 7 -8.40 -15.31 7.48
CA THR A 7 -8.63 -13.94 7.98
C THR A 7 -7.79 -12.92 7.22
N VAL A 8 -6.48 -13.15 7.07
CA VAL A 8 -5.60 -12.22 6.36
C VAL A 8 -5.97 -12.12 4.88
N ALA A 9 -6.32 -13.24 4.25
CA ALA A 9 -6.77 -13.25 2.85
C ALA A 9 -8.07 -12.45 2.66
N MET A 10 -9.06 -12.63 3.53
CA MET A 10 -10.31 -11.84 3.50
C MET A 10 -10.06 -10.35 3.67
N VAL A 11 -9.24 -9.97 4.67
CA VAL A 11 -8.88 -8.57 4.90
C VAL A 11 -8.17 -7.97 3.69
N HIS A 12 -7.25 -8.72 3.07
CA HIS A 12 -6.57 -8.27 1.84
C HIS A 12 -7.54 -8.09 0.68
N ILE A 13 -8.49 -9.00 0.47
CA ILE A 13 -9.50 -8.85 -0.59
C ILE A 13 -10.31 -7.58 -0.38
N VAL A 14 -10.80 -7.35 0.84
CA VAL A 14 -11.56 -6.12 1.17
C VAL A 14 -10.69 -4.87 0.96
N ALA A 15 -9.43 -4.90 1.40
CA ALA A 15 -8.51 -3.78 1.22
C ALA A 15 -8.22 -3.49 -0.26
N LEU A 16 -8.05 -4.53 -1.09
CA LEU A 16 -7.81 -4.39 -2.54
C LEU A 16 -9.05 -3.92 -3.30
N MET A 17 -10.25 -4.23 -2.81
CA MET A 17 -11.50 -3.73 -3.39
C MET A 17 -11.76 -2.25 -3.06
N SER A 18 -11.20 -1.74 -1.96
CA SER A 18 -11.31 -0.33 -1.60
C SER A 18 -10.49 0.52 -2.57
N PRO A 19 -11.10 1.42 -3.36
CA PRO A 19 -10.37 2.25 -4.31
C PRO A 19 -9.43 3.18 -3.54
N GLY A 20 -8.14 2.91 -3.64
CA GLY A 20 -7.08 3.72 -3.05
C GLY A 20 -6.58 4.82 -3.99
N PRO A 21 -5.61 5.63 -3.53
CA PRO A 21 -4.97 6.69 -4.31
C PRO A 21 -4.42 6.19 -5.66
N ASP A 22 -3.84 4.99 -5.67
CA ASP A 22 -3.28 4.36 -6.88
C ASP A 22 -4.35 4.14 -7.96
N PHE A 23 -5.57 3.74 -7.56
CA PHE A 23 -6.67 3.56 -8.50
C PHE A 23 -7.05 4.90 -9.15
N PHE A 24 -7.23 5.94 -8.34
CA PHE A 24 -7.55 7.27 -8.85
C PHE A 24 -6.44 7.82 -9.75
N PHE A 25 -5.18 7.68 -9.35
CA PHE A 25 -4.03 8.09 -10.16
C PHE A 25 -4.01 7.39 -11.52
N VAL A 26 -4.15 6.06 -11.55
CA VAL A 26 -4.12 5.29 -12.80
C VAL A 26 -5.32 5.60 -13.67
N SER A 27 -6.54 5.65 -13.11
CA SER A 27 -7.76 5.98 -13.85
C SER A 27 -7.71 7.40 -14.42
N GLN A 28 -7.29 8.39 -13.63
CA GLN A 28 -7.14 9.77 -14.09
C GLN A 28 -6.07 9.89 -15.17
N THR A 29 -4.91 9.24 -15.00
CA THR A 29 -3.84 9.26 -16.01
C THR A 29 -4.28 8.58 -17.31
N ALA A 30 -5.05 7.49 -17.22
CA ALA A 30 -5.57 6.79 -18.39
C ALA A 30 -6.60 7.64 -19.16
N VAL A 31 -7.43 8.42 -18.47
CA VAL A 31 -8.45 9.29 -19.06
C VAL A 31 -7.86 10.60 -19.58
N SER A 32 -7.00 11.27 -18.81
CA SER A 32 -6.50 12.61 -19.11
C SER A 32 -5.28 12.64 -20.02
N ARG A 33 -4.54 11.53 -20.12
CA ARG A 33 -3.32 11.45 -20.93
C ARG A 33 -3.39 10.30 -21.94
N SER A 34 -2.74 9.17 -21.65
CA SER A 34 -2.73 8.02 -22.55
C SER A 34 -2.60 6.71 -21.78
N ARG A 35 -3.08 5.62 -22.39
CA ARG A 35 -2.93 4.27 -21.84
C ARG A 35 -1.47 3.89 -21.61
N LYS A 36 -0.55 4.36 -22.44
CA LYS A 36 0.88 4.07 -22.31
C LYS A 36 1.46 4.73 -21.05
N GLU A 37 1.11 5.99 -20.79
CA GLU A 37 1.54 6.69 -19.57
C GLU A 37 0.93 6.06 -18.32
N ALA A 38 -0.35 5.70 -18.36
CA ALA A 38 -0.98 4.97 -17.26
C ALA A 38 -0.27 3.63 -16.97
N MET A 39 0.12 2.88 -18.01
CA MET A 39 0.85 1.61 -17.85
C MET A 39 2.24 1.80 -17.24
N MET A 40 2.95 2.88 -17.59
CA MET A 40 4.22 3.23 -16.93
C MET A 40 4.01 3.55 -15.45
N GLY A 41 2.93 4.25 -15.11
CA GLY A 41 2.53 4.49 -13.72
C GLY A 41 2.28 3.19 -12.95
N VAL A 42 1.50 2.27 -13.53
CA VAL A 42 1.23 0.94 -12.96
C VAL A 42 2.52 0.14 -12.73
N LEU A 43 3.46 0.16 -13.67
CA LEU A 43 4.76 -0.51 -13.50
C LEU A 43 5.54 0.09 -12.33
N GLY A 44 5.58 1.42 -12.20
CA GLY A 44 6.23 2.10 -11.08
C GLY A 44 5.62 1.70 -9.73
N ILE A 45 4.29 1.74 -9.63
CA ILE A 45 3.55 1.33 -8.42
C ILE A 45 3.86 -0.13 -8.08
N THR A 46 3.78 -1.03 -9.06
CA THR A 46 4.03 -2.46 -8.84
C THR A 46 5.46 -2.73 -8.39
N CYS A 47 6.45 -2.07 -8.98
CA CYS A 47 7.85 -2.16 -8.54
C CYS A 47 8.04 -1.69 -7.10
N GLY A 48 7.44 -0.55 -6.72
CA GLY A 48 7.48 -0.04 -5.35
C GLY A 48 6.87 -1.03 -4.35
N VAL A 49 5.70 -1.59 -4.68
CA VAL A 49 5.02 -2.61 -3.87
C VAL A 49 5.86 -3.88 -3.74
N MET A 50 6.51 -4.33 -4.82
CA MET A 50 7.40 -5.51 -4.78
C MET A 50 8.60 -5.29 -3.85
N VAL A 51 9.24 -4.11 -3.92
CA VAL A 51 10.35 -3.78 -3.02
C VAL A 51 9.87 -3.76 -1.58
N TRP A 52 8.73 -3.11 -1.30
CA TRP A 52 8.15 -3.07 0.04
C TRP A 52 7.81 -4.46 0.58
N ALA A 53 7.17 -5.30 -0.23
CA ALA A 53 6.86 -6.67 0.14
C ALA A 53 8.13 -7.49 0.42
N GLY A 54 9.17 -7.32 -0.40
CA GLY A 54 10.48 -7.93 -0.18
C GLY A 54 11.09 -7.52 1.16
N VAL A 55 11.10 -6.22 1.48
CA VAL A 55 11.57 -5.70 2.77
C VAL A 55 10.76 -6.26 3.94
N ALA A 56 9.44 -6.35 3.80
CA ALA A 56 8.56 -6.92 4.82
C ALA A 56 8.90 -8.40 5.10
N LEU A 57 9.15 -9.19 4.04
CA LEU A 57 9.52 -10.61 4.14
C LEU A 57 10.93 -10.83 4.69
N LEU A 58 11.88 -9.93 4.41
CA LEU A 58 13.26 -10.02 4.89
C LEU A 58 13.43 -9.73 6.40
N GLY A 59 12.34 -9.52 7.13
CA GLY A 59 12.37 -9.38 8.58
C GLY A 59 12.20 -7.96 9.09
N LEU A 60 11.54 -7.07 8.33
CA LEU A 60 11.09 -5.76 8.85
C LEU A 60 10.34 -5.91 10.19
N HIS A 61 9.57 -7.00 10.35
CA HIS A 61 8.90 -7.32 11.60
C HIS A 61 9.84 -7.41 12.81
N LEU A 62 11.06 -7.96 12.64
CA LEU A 62 12.06 -8.06 13.70
C LEU A 62 12.57 -6.68 14.16
N ILE A 63 12.67 -5.74 13.22
CA ILE A 63 13.06 -4.35 13.50
C ILE A 63 11.94 -3.65 14.28
N ILE A 64 10.70 -3.84 13.82
CA ILE A 64 9.50 -3.28 14.45
C ILE A 64 9.32 -3.82 15.88
N GLU A 65 9.57 -5.11 16.10
CA GLU A 65 9.48 -5.74 17.43
C GLU A 65 10.52 -5.17 18.40
N LYS A 66 11.76 -4.94 17.93
CA LYS A 66 12.81 -4.32 18.76
C LYS A 66 12.59 -2.83 19.03
N MET A 67 11.94 -2.11 18.11
CA MET A 67 11.69 -0.67 18.23
C MET A 67 10.19 -0.37 18.15
N ALA A 68 9.46 -0.68 19.22
CA ALA A 68 8.01 -0.48 19.29
C ALA A 68 7.55 0.96 18.98
N TRP A 69 8.38 1.97 19.29
CA TRP A 69 8.10 3.36 18.98
C TRP A 69 8.07 3.63 17.46
N LEU A 70 8.88 2.90 16.67
CA LEU A 70 8.97 3.05 15.23
C LEU A 70 7.64 2.67 14.55
N HIS A 71 7.03 1.57 15.01
CA HIS A 71 5.71 1.16 14.54
C HIS A 71 4.65 2.24 14.79
N THR A 72 4.67 2.85 15.97
CA THR A 72 3.74 3.92 16.34
C THR A 72 3.91 5.14 15.43
N ILE A 73 5.15 5.55 15.16
CA ILE A 73 5.44 6.65 14.24
C ILE A 73 4.97 6.33 12.82
N ILE A 74 5.22 5.13 12.32
CA ILE A 74 4.78 4.72 10.98
C ILE A 74 3.25 4.75 10.91
N MET A 75 2.55 4.22 11.92
CA MET A 75 1.10 4.17 11.95
C MET A 75 0.47 5.57 12.02
N VAL A 76 0.96 6.41 12.94
CA VAL A 76 0.46 7.79 13.11
C VAL A 76 0.81 8.66 11.93
N GLY A 77 2.07 8.60 11.45
CA GLY A 77 2.53 9.36 10.30
C GLY A 77 1.79 8.99 9.02
N GLY A 78 1.61 7.68 8.77
CA GLY A 78 0.82 7.18 7.64
C GLY A 78 -0.65 7.59 7.75
N GLY A 79 -1.25 7.50 8.95
CA GLY A 79 -2.62 7.95 9.19
C GLY A 79 -2.81 9.44 8.93
N LEU A 80 -1.91 10.29 9.43
CA LEU A 80 -1.93 11.73 9.17
C LEU A 80 -1.77 12.05 7.68
N TYR A 81 -0.90 11.32 6.98
CA TYR A 81 -0.73 11.46 5.54
C TYR A 81 -2.02 11.11 4.77
N LEU A 82 -2.70 10.04 5.16
CA LEU A 82 -3.99 9.66 4.58
C LEU A 82 -5.09 10.69 4.88
N CYS A 83 -5.14 11.24 6.10
CA CYS A 83 -6.05 12.34 6.45
C CYS A 83 -5.79 13.57 5.58
N TRP A 84 -4.52 13.92 5.36
CA TRP A 84 -4.14 15.04 4.50
C TRP A 84 -4.54 14.79 3.04
N MET A 85 -4.28 13.59 2.50
CA MET A 85 -4.73 13.24 1.15
C MET A 85 -6.25 13.20 1.01
N GLY A 86 -6.98 12.77 2.04
CA GLY A 86 -8.45 12.79 2.01
C GLY A 86 -9.05 14.19 2.09
N TYR A 87 -8.28 15.17 2.59
CA TYR A 87 -8.67 16.58 2.59
C TYR A 87 -8.39 17.28 1.24
N GLN A 88 -7.40 16.78 0.48
CA GLN A 88 -7.00 17.33 -0.82
C GLN A 88 -7.86 16.81 -1.97
#